data_AF-A0A341BE34-F1
#
_entry.id   AF-A0A341BE34-F1
#
_cell.length_a   1.000
_cell.length_b   1.000
_cell.length_c   1.000
_cell.angle_alpha   90.00
_cell.angle_beta   90.00
_cell.angle_gamma   90.00
#
_symmetry.space_group_name_H-M   'P 1'
#
loop_
_entity.id
_entity.type
_entity.pdbx_description
1 polymer ?
#
loop_
_entity_poly.entity_id
_entity_poly.type
_entity_poly.pdbx_seq_one_letter_code
_entity_poly.pdbx_strand_id
1 'polypeptide(L)'
;MKTPNSQEAEGQQTRAVAGRATGSANMTKRKASQKKQRGRPSSQPRRNIVGCRISHGWKEGDEPITQWKGTVLDQVPINPSLYLVKYDGIDCVYGLELHRDERVLSLKILSDRVASSQVSDANLAN
;
A
#
# COMPACT_ATOMS: atom_id res chain seq x y z
N MET A 1 -7.22 -8.22 58.57
CA MET A 1 -8.36 -8.58 59.45
C MET A 1 -9.22 -9.56 58.64
N LYS A 2 -8.94 -10.88 58.69
CA LYS A 2 -9.75 -11.97 59.29
C LYS A 2 -11.20 -12.07 58.73
N THR A 3 -11.47 -12.90 57.70
CA THR A 3 -12.06 -14.30 57.69
C THR A 3 -13.60 -14.34 57.78
N PRO A 4 -14.32 -15.47 57.51
CA PRO A 4 -14.03 -16.78 56.84
C PRO A 4 -15.09 -17.13 55.73
N ASN A 5 -14.94 -18.09 54.80
CA ASN A 5 -14.97 -19.58 54.82
C ASN A 5 -16.24 -20.28 55.40
N SER A 6 -16.81 -21.23 54.63
CA SER A 6 -17.44 -22.53 55.02
C SER A 6 -18.37 -23.06 53.89
N GLN A 7 -18.05 -24.19 53.24
CA GLN A 7 -18.46 -25.60 53.51
C GLN A 7 -19.89 -25.94 53.01
N GLU A 8 -20.16 -26.87 52.09
CA GLU A 8 -19.86 -28.32 51.94
C GLU A 8 -21.12 -29.18 52.24
N ALA A 9 -21.19 -30.37 51.61
CA ALA A 9 -22.05 -31.54 51.91
C ALA A 9 -23.49 -31.55 51.32
N GLU A 10 -24.08 -32.65 50.82
CA GLU A 10 -23.70 -34.06 50.68
C GLU A 10 -24.74 -34.80 49.81
N GLY A 11 -24.43 -36.00 49.29
CA GLY A 11 -25.45 -36.86 48.67
C GLY A 11 -25.01 -38.14 47.94
N GLN A 12 -24.36 -39.07 48.65
CA GLN A 12 -24.48 -40.55 48.59
C GLN A 12 -24.36 -41.29 47.21
N GLN A 13 -23.25 -42.01 46.95
CA GLN A 13 -22.91 -43.40 47.30
C GLN A 13 -23.50 -44.48 46.34
N THR A 14 -22.64 -45.25 45.64
CA THR A 14 -22.57 -46.73 45.68
C THR A 14 -21.55 -47.34 44.69
N ARG A 15 -20.61 -48.09 45.29
CA ARG A 15 -19.99 -49.38 44.92
C ARG A 15 -19.22 -49.60 43.59
N ALA A 16 -18.02 -50.17 43.79
CA ALA A 16 -16.99 -50.59 42.85
C ALA A 16 -17.36 -51.76 41.92
N VAL A 17 -16.61 -51.93 40.82
CA VAL A 17 -15.74 -53.11 40.54
C VAL A 17 -14.92 -52.88 39.25
N ALA A 18 -13.76 -53.54 39.24
CA ALA A 18 -12.57 -53.44 38.40
C ALA A 18 -12.70 -53.50 36.86
N GLY A 19 -11.71 -52.89 36.19
CA GLY A 19 -11.35 -53.17 34.80
C GLY A 19 -10.08 -52.41 34.38
N ARG A 20 -8.91 -53.06 34.47
CA ARG A 20 -7.63 -52.62 33.90
C ARG A 20 -7.74 -52.49 32.37
N ALA A 21 -7.16 -51.45 31.77
CA ALA A 21 -6.31 -51.59 30.59
C ALA A 21 -5.64 -50.25 30.21
N THR A 22 -4.33 -50.34 30.04
CA THR A 22 -3.36 -49.38 29.54
C THR A 22 -3.47 -49.12 28.03
N GLY A 23 -3.05 -47.93 27.59
CA GLY A 23 -2.64 -47.65 26.20
C GLY A 23 -3.68 -46.84 25.41
N SER A 24 -3.50 -45.53 25.22
CA SER A 24 -2.60 -44.87 24.25
C SER A 24 -3.07 -44.96 22.80
N ALA A 25 -3.49 -43.79 22.28
CA ALA A 25 -3.33 -43.24 20.92
C ALA A 25 -4.63 -42.67 20.34
N ASN A 26 -4.94 -41.42 20.70
CA ASN A 26 -5.99 -40.62 20.06
C ASN A 26 -5.50 -40.13 18.69
N MET A 27 -5.89 -40.80 17.61
CA MET A 27 -5.67 -40.32 16.23
C MET A 27 -6.73 -39.27 15.88
N THR A 28 -6.51 -38.01 16.27
CA THR A 28 -7.26 -36.88 15.71
C THR A 28 -6.47 -36.26 14.57
N LYS A 29 -7.01 -36.35 13.34
CA LYS A 29 -6.50 -35.62 12.16
C LYS A 29 -6.48 -34.12 12.47
N ARG A 30 -5.30 -33.57 12.73
CA ARG A 30 -5.08 -32.12 12.78
C ARG A 30 -5.31 -31.55 11.39
N LYS A 31 -6.38 -30.76 11.23
CA LYS A 31 -6.54 -29.89 10.06
C LYS A 31 -5.40 -28.88 10.10
N ALA A 32 -4.57 -28.89 9.04
CA ALA A 32 -3.47 -27.95 8.90
C ALA A 32 -4.04 -26.52 8.84
N SER A 33 -3.72 -25.73 9.85
CA SER A 33 -4.01 -24.31 9.92
C SER A 33 -3.39 -23.64 8.70
N GLN A 34 -4.24 -23.10 7.81
CA GLN A 34 -3.79 -22.20 6.76
C GLN A 34 -3.10 -21.01 7.45
N LYS A 35 -1.77 -21.01 7.38
CA LYS A 35 -0.93 -19.89 7.78
C LYS A 35 -1.35 -18.71 6.92
N LYS A 36 -2.22 -17.84 7.45
CA LYS A 36 -2.47 -16.50 6.92
C LYS A 36 -1.11 -15.84 6.80
N GLN A 37 -0.58 -15.85 5.59
CA GLN A 37 0.64 -15.13 5.27
C GLN A 37 0.28 -13.68 5.52
N ARG A 38 0.77 -13.14 6.65
CA ARG A 38 0.64 -11.74 7.02
C ARG A 38 1.26 -10.97 5.86
N GLY A 39 0.41 -10.44 4.99
CA GLY A 39 0.83 -9.68 3.83
C GLY A 39 1.76 -8.60 4.32
N ARG A 40 3.05 -8.76 4.02
CA ARG A 40 3.99 -7.64 4.00
C ARG A 40 3.28 -6.55 3.19
N PRO A 41 3.21 -5.29 3.64
CA PRO A 41 2.75 -4.23 2.75
C PRO A 41 3.60 -4.37 1.50
N SER A 42 2.98 -4.71 0.38
CA SER A 42 3.65 -4.59 -0.90
C SER A 42 4.06 -3.13 -0.94
N SER A 43 5.35 -2.85 -0.73
CA SER A 43 5.92 -1.61 -1.17
C SER A 43 5.66 -1.63 -2.66
N GLN A 44 4.54 -1.03 -3.08
CA GLN A 44 4.18 -0.97 -4.48
C GLN A 44 5.46 -0.50 -5.18
N PRO A 45 5.99 -1.27 -6.15
CA PRO A 45 7.07 -0.77 -6.98
C PRO A 45 6.61 0.61 -7.43
N ARG A 46 7.40 1.65 -7.15
CA ARG A 46 7.05 3.01 -7.57
C ARG A 46 6.68 2.91 -9.04
N ARG A 47 5.39 3.11 -9.35
CA ARG A 47 4.90 2.98 -10.72
C ARG A 47 5.73 3.93 -11.57
N ASN A 48 6.26 3.46 -12.70
CA ASN A 48 6.88 4.37 -13.65
C ASN A 48 5.78 5.33 -14.12
N ILE A 49 5.93 6.60 -13.78
CA ILE A 49 4.96 7.66 -14.11
C ILE A 49 5.32 8.41 -15.39
N VAL A 50 6.44 8.08 -16.05
CA VAL A 50 6.83 8.69 -17.33
C VAL A 50 5.80 8.35 -18.39
N GLY A 51 5.33 9.36 -19.12
CA GLY A 51 4.25 9.29 -20.09
C GLY A 51 2.84 9.44 -19.49
N CYS A 52 2.70 9.38 -18.16
CA CYS A 52 1.41 9.51 -17.50
C CYS A 52 0.89 10.94 -17.48
N ARG A 53 -0.44 11.07 -17.47
CA ARG A 53 -1.13 12.29 -17.03
C ARG A 53 -1.17 12.33 -15.52
N ILE A 54 -0.83 13.47 -14.93
CA ILE A 54 -0.83 13.67 -13.48
C ILE A 54 -1.67 14.89 -13.09
N SER A 55 -2.07 14.91 -11.82
CA SER A 55 -2.56 16.11 -11.14
C SER A 55 -1.99 16.20 -9.75
N HIS A 56 -1.70 17.39 -9.26
CA HIS A 56 -1.31 17.63 -7.88
C HIS A 56 -1.71 19.06 -7.47
N GLY A 57 -1.74 19.29 -6.16
CA GLY A 57 -1.75 20.64 -5.60
C GLY A 57 -0.33 21.20 -5.55
N TRP A 58 -0.22 22.52 -5.67
CA TRP A 58 0.99 23.28 -5.44
C TRP A 58 0.73 24.33 -4.38
N LYS A 59 1.58 24.38 -3.35
CA LYS A 59 1.52 25.39 -2.30
C LYS A 59 2.88 26.04 -2.12
N GLU A 60 2.97 27.32 -2.37
CA GLU A 60 4.18 28.11 -2.12
C GLU A 60 3.96 28.91 -0.83
N GLY A 61 4.66 28.55 0.25
CA GLY A 61 4.49 29.20 1.56
C GLY A 61 3.03 29.17 2.08
N ASP A 62 2.50 30.35 2.37
CA ASP A 62 1.13 30.56 2.88
C ASP A 62 0.10 30.85 1.78
N GLU A 63 0.51 30.85 0.52
CA GLU A 63 -0.40 31.02 -0.61
C GLU A 63 -1.42 29.88 -0.70
N PRO A 64 -2.62 30.15 -1.25
CA PRO A 64 -3.63 29.12 -1.46
C PRO A 64 -3.11 28.02 -2.37
N ILE A 65 -3.59 26.80 -2.15
CA ILE A 65 -3.21 25.65 -2.96
C ILE A 65 -3.79 25.82 -4.37
N THR A 66 -2.93 25.80 -5.36
CA THR A 66 -3.30 25.81 -6.78
C THR A 66 -3.27 24.40 -7.33
N GLN A 67 -4.22 24.04 -8.21
CA GLN A 67 -4.28 22.69 -8.79
C GLN A 67 -3.62 22.65 -10.16
N TRP A 68 -2.67 21.75 -10.33
CA TRP A 68 -1.89 21.61 -11.56
C TRP A 68 -2.17 20.26 -12.22
N LYS A 69 -2.17 20.26 -13.55
CA LYS A 69 -2.32 19.07 -14.39
C LYS A 69 -1.28 19.12 -15.50
N GLY A 70 -0.66 17.98 -15.76
CA GLY A 70 0.44 17.90 -16.71
C GLY A 70 0.75 16.48 -17.14
N THR A 71 1.69 16.36 -18.05
CA THR A 71 2.24 15.09 -18.54
C THR A 71 3.68 14.98 -18.09
N VAL A 72 4.04 13.85 -17.48
CA VAL A 72 5.44 13.55 -17.17
C VAL A 72 6.13 13.13 -18.46
N LEU A 73 7.13 13.89 -18.89
CA LEU A 73 7.85 13.66 -20.14
C LEU A 73 8.99 12.66 -19.94
N ASP A 74 9.75 12.81 -18.86
CA ASP A 74 10.92 11.99 -18.60
C ASP A 74 11.32 11.98 -17.12
N GLN A 75 12.18 11.05 -16.75
CA GLN A 75 12.83 10.95 -15.45
C GLN A 75 14.35 11.07 -15.64
N VAL A 76 14.97 12.01 -14.93
CA VAL A 76 16.40 12.32 -15.13
C VAL A 76 17.27 11.14 -14.67
N PRO A 77 18.11 10.54 -15.53
CA PRO A 77 18.87 9.33 -15.18
C PRO A 77 19.85 9.52 -14.02
N ILE A 78 20.50 10.69 -13.94
CA ILE A 78 21.47 11.02 -12.89
C ILE A 78 20.79 11.38 -11.55
N ASN A 79 19.52 11.77 -11.57
CA ASN A 79 18.72 12.03 -10.38
C ASN A 79 17.30 11.47 -10.57
N PRO A 80 17.06 10.19 -10.21
CA PRO A 80 15.76 9.54 -10.38
C PRO A 80 14.61 10.18 -9.56
N SER A 81 14.90 11.15 -8.69
CA SER A 81 13.83 11.88 -8.00
C SER A 81 13.27 13.00 -8.85
N LEU A 82 14.03 13.51 -9.81
CA LEU A 82 13.69 14.64 -10.67
C LEU A 82 12.96 14.17 -11.93
N TYR A 83 11.78 14.75 -12.15
CA TYR A 83 10.93 14.49 -13.32
C TYR A 83 10.82 15.76 -14.17
N LEU A 84 10.79 15.58 -15.48
CA LEU A 84 10.44 16.63 -16.44
C LEU A 84 8.94 16.59 -16.68
N VAL A 85 8.25 17.71 -16.47
CA VAL A 85 6.79 17.80 -16.55
C VAL A 85 6.39 18.95 -17.47
N LYS A 86 5.48 18.68 -18.41
CA LYS A 86 4.79 19.69 -19.22
C LYS A 86 3.40 19.91 -18.64
N TYR A 87 3.13 21.12 -18.14
CA TYR A 87 1.80 21.50 -17.65
C TYR A 87 0.88 21.94 -18.79
N ASP A 88 -0.42 21.80 -18.55
CA ASP A 88 -1.45 22.26 -19.48
C ASP A 88 -1.46 23.79 -19.55
N GLY A 89 -1.65 24.35 -20.75
CA GLY A 89 -1.81 25.79 -20.95
C GLY A 89 -0.53 26.63 -20.81
N ILE A 90 0.63 26.02 -20.58
CA ILE A 90 1.92 26.70 -20.44
C ILE A 90 2.99 25.97 -21.25
N ASP A 91 3.77 26.66 -22.06
CA ASP A 91 4.70 26.02 -23.01
C ASP A 91 6.01 25.51 -22.38
N CYS A 92 6.37 25.98 -21.19
CA CYS A 92 7.58 25.58 -20.48
C CYS A 92 7.53 24.13 -19.96
N VAL A 93 8.72 23.52 -19.85
CA VAL A 93 8.95 22.26 -19.15
C VAL A 93 9.54 22.55 -17.76
N TYR A 94 9.04 21.86 -16.74
CA TYR A 94 9.46 22.04 -15.35
C TYR A 94 10.17 20.78 -14.83
N GLY A 95 11.29 20.98 -14.15
CA GLY A 95 11.98 19.94 -13.40
C GLY A 95 11.52 19.94 -11.94
N LEU A 96 10.88 18.86 -11.48
CA LEU A 96 10.36 18.77 -10.11
C LEU A 96 10.66 17.41 -9.48
N GLU A 97 11.03 17.43 -8.20
CA GLU A 97 11.12 16.20 -7.40
C GLU A 97 9.74 15.81 -6.87
N LEU A 98 8.84 15.33 -7.73
CA LEU A 98 7.40 15.12 -7.46
C LEU A 98 7.06 14.31 -6.19
N HIS A 99 7.99 13.50 -5.69
CA HIS A 99 7.80 12.68 -4.48
C HIS A 99 8.55 13.18 -3.24
N ARG A 100 9.33 14.24 -3.36
CA ARG A 100 10.18 14.81 -2.30
C ARG A 100 9.91 16.28 -2.03
N ASP A 101 9.46 17.01 -3.05
CA ASP A 101 9.11 18.42 -2.94
C ASP A 101 7.84 18.58 -2.09
N GLU A 102 7.98 19.24 -0.96
CA GLU A 102 6.89 19.46 0.01
C GLU A 102 5.79 20.39 -0.51
N ARG A 103 6.10 21.19 -1.54
CA ARG A 103 5.12 22.05 -2.20
C ARG A 103 4.16 21.24 -3.07
N VAL A 104 4.56 20.04 -3.48
CA VAL A 104 3.74 19.11 -4.27
C VAL A 104 2.84 18.32 -3.32
N LEU A 105 1.54 18.62 -3.37
CA LEU A 105 0.54 18.02 -2.51
C LEU A 105 -0.36 17.08 -3.30
N SER A 106 -0.79 15.97 -2.69
CA SER A 106 -1.83 15.07 -3.25
C SER A 106 -1.59 14.64 -4.71
N LEU A 107 -0.35 14.26 -5.06
CA LEU A 107 0.00 13.77 -6.39
C LEU A 107 -0.86 12.55 -6.77
N LYS A 108 -1.53 12.64 -7.93
CA LYS A 108 -2.40 11.60 -8.50
C LYS A 108 -2.03 11.35 -9.95
N ILE A 109 -2.06 10.10 -10.36
CA ILE A 109 -1.94 9.67 -11.75
C ILE A 109 -3.37 9.59 -12.31
N LEU A 110 -3.65 10.39 -13.35
CA LEU A 110 -4.96 10.47 -13.99
C LEU A 110 -5.12 9.41 -15.10
N SER A 111 -4.04 9.14 -15.86
CA SER A 111 -4.04 8.17 -16.96
C SER A 111 -2.62 7.66 -17.18
N ASP A 112 -2.49 6.39 -17.58
CA ASP A 112 -1.18 5.73 -17.66
C ASP A 112 -0.33 6.21 -18.84
N ARG A 113 -0.91 6.53 -20.01
CA ARG A 113 -0.13 7.05 -21.15
C ARG A 113 -0.93 8.06 -21.98
N VAL A 114 -0.30 9.18 -22.32
CA VAL A 114 -0.82 10.11 -23.32
C VAL A 114 -0.68 9.48 -24.71
N ALA A 115 -1.73 9.59 -25.52
CA ALA A 115 -1.71 9.10 -26.89
C ALA A 115 -0.67 9.87 -27.72
N SER A 116 0.18 9.15 -28.44
CA SER A 116 1.05 9.73 -29.45
C SER A 116 0.24 9.99 -30.72
N SER A 117 0.29 11.22 -31.23
CA SER A 117 -0.18 11.50 -32.59
C SER A 117 0.92 11.21 -33.60
N GLN A 118 0.54 10.86 -34.84
CA GLN A 118 1.49 10.78 -35.94
C GLN A 118 2.05 12.17 -36.24
N VAL A 119 3.35 12.22 -36.52
CA VAL A 119 4.01 13.42 -37.03
C VAL A 119 3.63 13.56 -38.51
N SER A 120 3.11 14.72 -38.89
CA SER A 120 2.57 14.94 -40.24
C SER A 120 3.63 14.84 -41.35
N ASP A 121 4.81 15.41 -41.11
CA ASP A 121 5.95 15.34 -42.02
C ASP A 121 7.21 15.00 -41.21
N ALA A 122 7.61 13.74 -41.25
CA ALA A 122 8.76 13.25 -40.52
C ALA A 122 10.09 13.78 -41.08
N ASN A 123 10.15 14.17 -42.36
CA ASN A 123 11.37 14.70 -42.97
C ASN A 123 11.64 16.14 -42.51
N LEU A 124 10.58 16.93 -42.27
CA LEU A 124 10.70 18.29 -41.75
C LEU A 124 11.03 18.32 -40.24
N ALA A 125 10.63 17.29 -39.49
CA ALA A 125 10.76 17.26 -38.04
C ALA A 125 12.17 16.88 -37.52
N ASN A 126 13.10 16.52 -38.41
CA ASN A 126 14.43 15.98 -38.11
C ASN A 126 15.58 16.87 -38.59
#